data_AF-A0A836P3T4-F1
#
_entry.id   AF-A0A836P3T4-F1
#
_cell.length_a   1.000
_cell.length_b   1.000
_cell.length_c   1.000
_cell.angle_alpha   90.00
_cell.angle_beta   90.00
_cell.angle_gamma   90.00
#
_symmetry.space_group_name_H-M   'P 1'
#
loop_
_entity.id
_entity.type
_entity.pdbx_description
1 polymer ?
#
loop_
_entity_poly.entity_id
_entity_poly.type
_entity_poly.pdbx_seq_one_letter_code
_entity_poly.pdbx_strand_id
1 'polypeptide(L)'
;ISENPLHPILSVESEGREHMNELYGIAREDMPIKSTSSSAEMAEAIATIDGYASLLYQRIHNEKKQRSAHEMSMYRNAQNGMITFFEPNFGEFRFSTKAAAQFLRELKKRVRDRSDIYFNWILTRVRPNIAGTSTPIDVLVDYIKAKYAARLMP
;
A
#
# COMPACT_ATOMS: atom_id res chain seq x y z
N ILE A 1 3.31 34.80 9.22
CA ILE A 1 4.16 33.63 9.53
C ILE A 1 4.04 32.70 8.33
N SER A 2 5.14 32.49 7.61
CA SER A 2 5.17 31.70 6.37
C SER A 2 4.76 30.26 6.67
N GLU A 3 3.68 29.78 6.03
CA GLU A 3 3.33 28.37 6.00
C GLU A 3 4.37 27.65 5.15
N ASN A 4 5.43 27.15 5.77
CA ASN A 4 6.29 26.18 5.11
C ASN A 4 5.45 24.91 4.90
N PRO A 5 5.20 24.47 3.66
CA PRO A 5 4.63 23.15 3.43
C PRO A 5 5.66 22.15 3.98
N LEU A 6 5.27 21.47 5.05
CA LEU A 6 6.03 20.38 5.64
C LEU A 6 6.04 19.23 4.62
N HIS A 7 7.08 19.17 3.81
CA HIS A 7 7.33 18.05 2.92
C HIS A 7 7.55 16.79 3.77
N PRO A 8 6.77 15.71 3.57
CA PRO A 8 7.09 14.44 4.18
C PRO A 8 8.53 14.06 3.82
N ILE A 9 9.27 13.44 4.74
CA ILE A 9 10.48 12.71 4.36
C ILE A 9 10.00 11.50 3.56
N LEU A 10 9.86 11.77 2.28
CA LEU A 10 9.56 10.87 1.19
C LEU A 10 10.83 10.01 1.02
N SER A 11 10.73 8.67 1.09
CA SER A 11 11.85 7.82 0.67
C SER A 11 12.18 8.18 -0.79
N VAL A 12 13.42 7.98 -1.22
CA VAL A 12 13.86 8.24 -2.62
C VAL A 12 12.89 7.62 -3.65
N GLU A 13 12.17 6.55 -3.29
CA GLU A 13 11.18 5.90 -4.15
C GLU A 13 9.87 6.66 -4.32
N SER A 14 9.55 7.61 -3.42
CA SER A 14 8.30 8.37 -3.49
C SER A 14 8.37 9.61 -4.38
N GLU A 15 9.57 10.13 -4.68
CA GLU A 15 9.78 11.11 -5.77
C GLU A 15 9.66 10.44 -7.14
N GLY A 16 10.15 9.20 -7.27
CA GLY A 16 9.98 8.41 -8.51
C GLY A 16 8.56 7.85 -8.69
N ARG A 17 7.66 8.02 -7.72
CA ARG A 17 6.41 7.24 -7.70
C ARG A 17 5.31 7.76 -8.60
N GLU A 18 5.15 9.07 -8.74
CA GLU A 18 4.22 9.61 -9.73
C GLU A 18 4.66 9.19 -11.13
N HIS A 19 5.97 9.28 -11.41
CA HIS A 19 6.54 8.77 -12.64
C HIS A 19 6.32 7.25 -12.84
N MET A 20 6.49 6.43 -11.80
CA MET A 20 6.23 4.99 -11.88
C MET A 20 4.74 4.68 -12.03
N ASN A 21 3.86 5.47 -11.43
CA ASN A 21 2.43 5.35 -11.66
C ASN A 21 2.08 5.66 -13.12
N GLU A 22 2.63 6.73 -13.69
CA GLU A 22 2.43 7.05 -15.10
C GLU A 22 2.98 5.95 -16.00
N LEU A 23 4.22 5.49 -15.74
CA LEU A 23 4.88 4.44 -16.51
C LEU A 23 4.06 3.15 -16.52
N TYR A 24 3.57 2.72 -15.36
CA TYR A 24 2.79 1.48 -15.22
C TYR A 24 1.28 1.66 -15.37
N GLY A 25 0.81 2.89 -15.62
CA GLY A 25 -0.61 3.21 -15.69
C GLY A 25 -1.32 2.84 -14.39
N ILE A 26 -0.91 3.38 -13.26
CA ILE A 26 -1.52 3.08 -11.96
C ILE A 26 -2.42 4.24 -11.55
N ALA A 27 -3.70 3.96 -11.35
CA ALA A 27 -4.65 4.86 -10.69
C ALA A 27 -4.68 4.56 -9.17
N ARG A 28 -4.64 5.61 -8.37
CA ARG A 28 -4.95 5.54 -6.93
C ARG A 28 -6.28 6.23 -6.68
N GLU A 29 -7.04 5.72 -5.73
CA GLU A 29 -8.22 6.43 -5.24
C GLU A 29 -7.79 7.64 -4.41
N ASP A 30 -8.44 8.79 -4.62
CA ASP A 30 -8.09 10.04 -3.91
C ASP A 30 -8.35 9.96 -2.40
N MET A 31 -9.33 9.14 -2.01
CA MET A 31 -9.74 8.98 -0.61
C MET A 31 -9.28 7.62 -0.06
N PRO A 32 -8.70 7.58 1.15
CA PRO A 32 -8.38 6.33 1.81
C PRO A 32 -9.63 5.48 2.06
N ILE A 33 -9.51 4.17 1.86
CA ILE A 33 -10.52 3.18 2.27
C ILE A 33 -10.65 3.17 3.80
N LYS A 34 -9.50 3.24 4.49
CA LYS A 34 -9.43 3.19 5.96
C LYS A 34 -8.28 4.04 6.45
N SER A 35 -8.53 4.76 7.54
CA SER A 35 -7.52 5.48 8.32
C SER A 35 -7.75 5.15 9.80
N THR A 36 -6.79 4.53 10.47
CA THR A 36 -6.94 4.09 11.87
C THR A 36 -5.59 3.86 12.57
N SER A 37 -5.55 4.10 13.88
CA SER A 37 -4.40 3.73 14.70
C SER A 37 -4.40 2.24 15.10
N SER A 38 -5.50 1.52 14.89
CA SER A 38 -5.67 0.11 15.27
C SER A 38 -5.13 -0.84 14.20
N SER A 39 -4.15 -1.68 14.55
CA SER A 39 -3.62 -2.70 13.64
C SER A 39 -4.65 -3.80 13.33
N ALA A 40 -5.60 -4.06 14.24
CA ALA A 40 -6.66 -5.05 14.03
C ALA A 40 -7.69 -4.56 13.01
N GLU A 41 -8.21 -3.35 13.19
CA GLU A 41 -9.14 -2.74 12.23
C GLU A 41 -8.50 -2.56 10.84
N MET A 42 -7.20 -2.24 10.80
CA MET A 42 -6.49 -2.13 9.53
C MET A 42 -6.36 -3.50 8.83
N ALA A 43 -6.07 -4.56 9.57
CA ALA A 43 -6.03 -5.91 9.00
C ALA A 43 -7.41 -6.38 8.48
N GLU A 44 -8.49 -6.01 9.17
CA GLU A 44 -9.86 -6.24 8.70
C GLU A 44 -10.13 -5.48 7.40
N ALA A 45 -9.76 -4.19 7.32
CA ALA A 45 -9.92 -3.41 6.09
C ALA A 45 -9.12 -4.01 4.91
N ILE A 46 -7.88 -4.45 5.16
CA ILE A 46 -7.03 -5.16 4.19
C ILE A 46 -7.70 -6.42 3.65
N ALA A 47 -8.43 -7.16 4.49
CA ALA A 47 -9.15 -8.36 4.09
C ALA A 47 -10.28 -8.11 3.08
N THR A 48 -10.77 -6.86 2.99
CA THR A 48 -11.87 -6.48 2.07
C THR A 48 -11.39 -6.06 0.69
N ILE A 49 -10.07 -6.02 0.47
CA ILE A 49 -9.48 -5.66 -0.82
C ILE A 49 -9.06 -6.92 -1.54
N ASP A 50 -9.49 -7.06 -2.79
CA ASP A 50 -8.87 -7.96 -3.76
C ASP A 50 -7.99 -7.13 -4.70
N GLY A 51 -6.80 -7.63 -5.02
CA GLY A 51 -5.84 -6.95 -5.87
C GLY A 51 -4.92 -5.98 -5.12
N TYR A 52 -4.50 -4.91 -5.79
CA TYR A 52 -3.48 -4.01 -5.30
C TYR A 52 -4.01 -2.94 -4.33
N ALA A 53 -3.20 -2.61 -3.34
CA ALA A 53 -3.41 -1.50 -2.43
C ALA A 53 -2.10 -0.87 -2.00
N SER A 54 -2.19 0.33 -1.45
CA SER A 54 -1.11 1.02 -0.76
C SER A 54 -1.45 1.05 0.72
N LEU A 55 -0.53 0.54 1.55
CA LEU A 55 -0.63 0.63 3.00
C LEU A 55 0.51 1.52 3.49
N LEU A 56 0.15 2.62 4.14
CA LEU A 56 1.13 3.53 4.71
C LEU A 56 0.90 3.72 6.21
N TYR A 57 1.98 3.98 6.93
CA TYR A 57 1.90 4.49 8.28
C TYR A 57 2.49 5.89 8.37
N GLN A 58 1.76 6.76 9.05
CA GLN A 58 2.18 8.12 9.34
C GLN A 58 2.58 8.24 10.81
N ARG A 59 3.73 8.88 11.04
CA ARG A 59 4.18 9.30 12.36
C ARG A 59 4.07 10.81 12.45
N ILE A 60 3.31 11.30 13.43
CA ILE A 60 3.21 12.73 13.74
C ILE A 60 4.02 12.97 15.01
N HIS A 61 5.04 13.82 14.89
CA HIS A 61 5.94 14.19 15.97
C HIS A 61 5.44 15.48 16.64
N ASN A 62 4.83 15.36 17.81
CA ASN A 62 4.19 16.47 18.51
C ASN A 62 5.19 17.60 18.82
N GLU A 63 6.42 17.26 19.23
CA GLU A 63 7.43 18.24 19.63
C GLU A 63 7.99 19.06 18.45
N LYS A 64 8.12 18.43 17.28
CA LYS A 64 8.78 19.04 16.12
C LYS A 64 7.80 19.56 15.06
N LYS A 65 6.49 19.36 15.26
CA LYS A 65 5.45 19.56 14.22
C LYS A 65 5.80 18.88 12.89
N GLN A 66 6.58 17.80 12.94
CA GLN A 66 7.05 17.07 11.76
C GLN A 66 6.15 15.86 11.50
N ARG A 67 5.93 15.56 10.22
CA ARG A 67 5.25 14.35 9.77
C ARG A 67 6.22 13.51 8.95
N SER A 68 6.31 12.23 9.27
CA SER A 68 6.95 11.24 8.41
C SER A 68 5.94 10.19 8.02
N ALA A 69 6.10 9.64 6.82
CA ALA A 69 5.26 8.58 6.31
C ALA A 69 6.14 7.51 5.68
N HIS A 70 5.74 6.26 5.83
CA HIS A 70 6.34 5.15 5.15
C HIS A 70 5.24 4.33 4.50
N GLU A 71 5.46 3.91 3.27
CA GLU A 71 4.46 3.23 2.44
C GLU A 71 4.99 1.87 1.99
N MET A 72 4.14 0.87 2.13
CA MET A 72 4.30 -0.47 1.60
C MET A 72 3.27 -0.69 0.51
N SER A 73 3.70 -1.31 -0.59
CA SER A 73 2.75 -1.81 -1.58
C SER A 73 2.15 -3.13 -1.08
N MET A 74 0.92 -3.41 -1.47
CA MET A 74 0.19 -4.60 -1.06
C MET A 74 -0.52 -5.22 -2.25
N TYR A 75 -0.56 -6.55 -2.30
CA TYR A 75 -1.46 -7.30 -3.17
C TYR A 75 -2.19 -8.38 -2.36
N ARG A 76 -3.52 -8.47 -2.48
CA ARG A 76 -4.29 -9.58 -1.93
C ARG A 76 -4.87 -10.44 -3.05
N ASN A 77 -4.53 -11.72 -3.04
CA ASN A 77 -5.03 -12.68 -4.00
C ASN A 77 -6.50 -13.04 -3.67
N ALA A 78 -7.40 -12.88 -4.63
CA ALA A 78 -8.84 -13.13 -4.42
C ALA A 78 -9.17 -14.62 -4.24
N GLN A 79 -8.39 -15.51 -4.85
CA GLN A 79 -8.67 -16.95 -4.84
C GLN A 79 -8.33 -17.61 -3.51
N ASN A 80 -7.22 -17.23 -2.88
CA ASN A 80 -6.75 -17.85 -1.64
C ASN A 80 -6.66 -16.89 -0.44
N GLY A 81 -6.97 -15.61 -0.64
CA GLY A 81 -6.99 -14.59 0.40
C GLY A 81 -5.61 -14.21 0.97
N MET A 82 -4.52 -14.70 0.38
CA MET A 82 -3.16 -14.38 0.80
C MET A 82 -2.83 -12.92 0.50
N ILE A 83 -2.19 -12.28 1.47
CA ILE A 83 -1.74 -10.89 1.39
C ILE A 83 -0.23 -10.90 1.23
N THR A 84 0.24 -10.19 0.23
CA THR A 84 1.66 -9.92 -0.02
C THR A 84 1.92 -8.45 0.28
N PHE A 85 2.80 -8.15 1.23
CA PHE A 85 3.34 -6.82 1.44
C PHE A 85 4.71 -6.73 0.80
N PHE A 86 4.94 -5.65 0.06
CA PHE A 86 6.23 -5.27 -0.49
C PHE A 86 6.72 -4.07 0.32
N GLU A 87 7.66 -4.32 1.22
CA GLU A 87 8.32 -3.29 2.03
C GLU A 87 9.67 -2.97 1.36
N PRO A 88 9.93 -1.72 0.98
CA PRO A 88 11.11 -1.38 0.17
C PRO A 88 12.48 -1.67 0.81
N ASN A 89 12.58 -1.60 2.13
CA ASN A 89 13.81 -1.80 2.90
C ASN A 89 14.07 -3.27 3.29
N PHE A 90 13.03 -4.11 3.33
CA PHE A 90 13.09 -5.47 3.86
C PHE A 90 12.64 -6.55 2.87
N GLY A 91 12.00 -6.17 1.77
CA GLY A 91 11.54 -7.07 0.72
C GLY A 91 10.08 -7.52 0.89
N GLU A 92 9.81 -8.77 0.51
CA GLU A 92 8.46 -9.29 0.38
C GLU A 92 8.03 -10.16 1.57
N PHE A 93 6.84 -9.92 2.09
CA PHE A 93 6.23 -10.70 3.16
C PHE A 93 4.86 -11.23 2.76
N ARG A 94 4.60 -12.52 3.00
CA ARG A 94 3.33 -13.18 2.68
C ARG A 94 2.62 -13.67 3.94
N PHE A 95 1.35 -13.31 4.07
CA PHE A 95 0.54 -13.65 5.23
C PHE A 95 -0.86 -14.10 4.84
N SER A 96 -1.45 -14.97 5.66
CA SER A 96 -2.90 -15.09 5.70
C SER A 96 -3.51 -13.83 6.35
N THR A 97 -4.79 -13.57 6.11
CA THR A 97 -5.51 -12.44 6.75
C THR A 97 -5.34 -12.42 8.27
N LYS A 98 -5.45 -13.59 8.93
CA LYS A 98 -5.28 -13.69 10.39
C LYS A 98 -3.87 -13.29 10.85
N ALA A 99 -2.85 -13.64 10.08
CA ALA A 99 -1.45 -13.31 10.39
C ALA A 99 -1.10 -11.84 10.09
N ALA A 100 -1.81 -11.17 9.17
CA ALA A 100 -1.58 -9.77 8.84
C ALA A 100 -1.75 -8.83 10.06
N ALA A 101 -2.76 -9.05 10.91
CA ALA A 101 -2.96 -8.26 12.12
C ALA A 101 -1.77 -8.33 13.09
N GLN A 102 -1.18 -9.52 13.23
CA GLN A 102 0.01 -9.72 14.05
C GLN A 102 1.22 -9.02 13.44
N PHE A 103 1.43 -9.15 12.13
CA PHE A 103 2.49 -8.43 11.41
C PHE A 103 2.39 -6.92 11.62
N LEU A 104 1.23 -6.31 11.39
CA LEU A 104 1.01 -4.87 11.57
C LEU A 104 1.23 -4.43 13.03
N ARG A 105 0.83 -5.25 14.00
CA ARG A 105 1.06 -4.96 15.41
C ARG A 105 2.55 -4.96 15.75
N GLU A 106 3.30 -5.97 15.31
CA GLU A 106 4.74 -6.06 15.58
C GLU A 106 5.52 -4.97 14.84
N LEU A 107 5.14 -4.65 13.59
CA LEU A 107 5.70 -3.51 12.85
C LEU A 107 5.46 -2.19 13.59
N LYS A 108 4.23 -1.92 14.04
CA LYS A 108 3.90 -0.75 14.85
C LYS A 108 4.75 -0.67 16.12
N LYS A 109 4.93 -1.77 16.84
CA LYS A 109 5.75 -1.82 18.06
C LYS A 109 7.21 -1.48 17.79
N ARG A 110 7.79 -2.05 16.73
CA ARG A 110 9.19 -1.82 16.35
C ARG A 110 9.44 -0.40 15.84
N VAL A 111 8.44 0.23 15.22
CA VAL A 111 8.55 1.60 14.69
C VAL A 111 8.23 2.66 15.75
N ARG A 112 7.34 2.36 16.69
CA ARG A 112 6.92 3.29 17.75
C ARG A 112 7.91 3.26 18.91
N ASP A 113 9.07 3.87 18.71
CA ASP A 113 10.12 3.94 19.74
C ASP A 113 9.80 4.91 20.90
N ARG A 114 8.77 5.77 20.79
CA ARG A 114 8.49 6.85 21.77
C ARG A 114 7.01 7.16 21.96
N SER A 115 6.64 7.57 23.17
CA SER A 115 5.27 7.85 23.62
C SER A 115 4.65 9.12 23.05
N ASP A 116 5.47 10.09 22.61
CA ASP A 116 5.08 11.39 22.04
C ASP A 116 4.68 11.32 20.54
N ILE A 117 4.73 10.13 19.95
CA ILE A 117 4.47 9.92 18.52
C ILE A 117 3.08 9.32 18.32
N TYR A 118 2.26 10.02 17.53
CA TYR A 118 1.00 9.50 17.02
C TYR A 118 1.26 8.66 15.77
N PHE A 119 0.72 7.44 15.76
CA PHE A 119 0.91 6.47 14.69
C PHE A 119 -0.45 6.14 14.07
N ASN A 120 -0.59 6.33 12.76
CA ASN A 120 -1.82 6.07 12.03
C ASN A 120 -1.56 5.27 10.75
N TRP A 121 -2.31 4.20 10.55
CA TRP A 121 -2.33 3.46 9.30
C TRP A 121 -3.31 4.11 8.32
N ILE A 122 -2.96 4.12 7.04
CA ILE A 122 -3.83 4.55 5.94
C ILE A 122 -3.76 3.50 4.84
N LEU A 123 -4.93 3.10 4.34
CA LEU A 123 -5.07 2.12 3.27
C LEU A 123 -5.80 2.75 2.09
N THR A 124 -5.20 2.67 0.92
CA THR A 124 -5.73 3.27 -0.32
C THR A 124 -5.76 2.22 -1.41
N ARG A 125 -6.87 2.14 -2.16
CA ARG A 125 -6.93 1.20 -3.29
C ARG A 125 -6.01 1.66 -4.41
N VAL A 126 -5.38 0.69 -5.05
CA VAL A 126 -4.52 0.91 -6.21
C VAL A 126 -5.03 0.02 -7.33
N ARG A 127 -5.21 0.59 -8.52
CA ARG A 127 -5.73 -0.15 -9.68
C ARG A 127 -4.87 0.16 -10.90
N PRO A 128 -4.49 -0.85 -11.68
CA PRO A 128 -3.99 -0.62 -13.02
C PRO A 128 -5.06 0.09 -13.87
N ASN A 129 -4.59 0.96 -14.74
CA ASN A 129 -5.30 1.65 -15.80
C ASN A 129 -4.46 1.48 -17.07
N ILE A 130 -5.12 1.44 -18.23
CA ILE A 130 -4.46 1.11 -19.51
C ILE A 130 -3.71 2.31 -20.13
N ALA A 131 -3.46 3.38 -19.36
CA ALA A 131 -2.80 4.57 -19.87
C ALA A 131 -1.26 4.50 -19.79
N GLY A 132 -0.72 3.51 -19.06
CA GLY A 132 0.71 3.33 -18.92
C GLY A 132 1.39 2.80 -20.17
N THR A 133 2.68 3.12 -20.33
CA THR A 133 3.52 2.57 -21.41
C THR A 133 4.12 1.21 -21.05
N SER A 134 3.99 0.78 -19.79
CA SER A 134 4.34 -0.53 -19.27
C SER A 134 3.18 -1.08 -18.43
N THR A 135 3.14 -2.40 -18.22
CA THR A 135 2.04 -3.08 -17.52
C THR A 135 2.58 -3.93 -16.37
N PRO A 136 1.98 -3.88 -15.16
CA PRO A 136 2.35 -4.79 -14.07
C PRO A 136 2.22 -6.26 -14.50
N ILE A 137 3.13 -7.13 -14.03
CA ILE A 137 3.20 -8.54 -14.45
C ILE A 137 1.87 -9.27 -14.24
N ASP A 138 1.18 -9.06 -13.12
CA ASP A 138 -0.07 -9.79 -12.86
C ASP A 138 -1.16 -9.38 -13.87
N VAL A 139 -1.20 -8.11 -14.29
CA VAL A 139 -2.13 -7.64 -15.32
C VAL A 139 -1.81 -8.27 -16.67
N LEU A 140 -0.52 -8.40 -17.01
CA LEU A 140 -0.09 -9.09 -18.22
C LEU A 140 -0.52 -10.56 -18.21
N VAL A 141 -0.31 -11.24 -17.08
CA VAL A 141 -0.71 -12.65 -16.88
C VAL A 141 -2.23 -12.79 -17.04
N ASP A 142 -3.02 -11.93 -16.40
CA ASP A 142 -4.48 -11.99 -16.47
C ASP A 142 -5.02 -11.64 -17.85
N TYR A 143 -4.43 -10.65 -18.54
CA TYR A 143 -4.73 -10.35 -19.94
C TYR A 143 -4.48 -11.56 -20.84
N ILE A 144 -3.34 -12.24 -20.68
CA ILE A 144 -3.01 -13.44 -21.43
C ILE A 144 -4.05 -14.54 -21.16
N LYS A 145 -4.36 -14.82 -19.88
CA LYS A 145 -5.39 -15.81 -19.51
C LYS A 145 -6.73 -15.49 -20.15
N ALA A 146 -7.19 -14.24 -20.07
CA ALA A 146 -8.45 -13.80 -20.66
C ALA A 146 -8.46 -13.97 -22.19
N LYS A 147 -7.36 -13.60 -22.86
CA LYS A 147 -7.18 -13.78 -24.30
C LYS A 147 -7.23 -15.25 -24.72
N TYR A 148 -6.62 -16.14 -23.95
CA TYR A 148 -6.69 -17.59 -24.20
C TYR A 148 -8.10 -18.14 -23.94
N ALA A 149 -8.76 -17.74 -22.86
CA ALA A 149 -10.13 -18.15 -22.57
C ALA A 149 -11.11 -17.72 -23.68
N ALA A 150 -10.98 -16.48 -24.17
CA ALA A 150 -11.79 -15.97 -25.28
C ALA A 150 -11.56 -16.71 -26.61
N ARG A 151 -10.36 -17.25 -26.84
CA ARG A 151 -10.06 -18.09 -28.01
C ARG A 151 -10.62 -19.52 -27.91
N LEU A 152 -10.96 -19.97 -26.71
CA LEU A 152 -11.50 -21.30 -26.44
C LEU A 152 -13.03 -21.33 -26.38
N MET A 153 -13.68 -20.17 -26.50
CA MET A 153 -15.13 -20.09 -26.69
C MET A 153 -15.43 -20.00 -28.20
N PRO A 154 -16.24 -20.93 -28.75
CA PRO A 154 -16.54 -21.00 -30.18
C PRO A 154 -17.39 -19.84 -30.70
#